data_AF-A0AA35L7L3-F1
#
_entry.id   AF-A0AA35L7L3-F1
#
_cell.length_a   1.000
_cell.length_b   1.000
_cell.length_c   1.000
_cell.angle_alpha   90.00
_cell.angle_beta   90.00
_cell.angle_gamma   90.00
#
_symmetry.space_group_name_H-M   'P 1'
#
loop_
_entity.id
_entity.type
_entity.pdbx_description
1 polymer ?
#
loop_
_entity_poly.entity_id
_entity_poly.type
_entity_poly.pdbx_seq_one_letter_code
_entity_poly.pdbx_strand_id
1 'polypeptide(L)'
;MAVANGSVNITEAFPYISTCGSSPPQSCVFGQVLNLGAFLGAVICFLKYQQVRDYGCHSRLNLVGLIFGLLCALGSSIVGNFQEKNQIETHLVGAFLAFVVGILYFWVQTFLTNRVKPRHGGWWIGPLRFSLSFCGSAFLIATIVLFFLKLHSESAYCEWALAMVLFLLFGLFAVDFWHMGTCSVHVYHQRADQAAQDMQTSTQTLPL
;
A
#
# COMPACT_ATOMS: atom_id res chain seq x y z
N MET A 1 -0.83 -9.72 -23.57
CA MET A 1 -2.18 -10.23 -23.86
C MET A 1 -3.00 -9.22 -24.68
N ALA A 2 -3.18 -7.98 -24.20
CA ALA A 2 -3.94 -6.92 -24.90
C ALA A 2 -3.43 -6.56 -26.32
N VAL A 3 -2.11 -6.58 -26.52
CA VAL A 3 -1.52 -6.36 -27.86
C VAL A 3 -1.78 -7.56 -28.77
N ALA A 4 -1.63 -8.78 -28.24
CA ALA A 4 -1.74 -10.01 -29.02
C ALA A 4 -3.17 -10.32 -29.48
N ASN A 5 -4.19 -9.86 -28.75
CA ASN A 5 -5.59 -10.01 -29.14
C ASN A 5 -6.17 -8.76 -29.84
N GLY A 6 -5.34 -7.76 -30.13
CA GLY A 6 -5.75 -6.54 -30.84
C GLY A 6 -6.65 -5.59 -30.06
N SER A 7 -6.83 -5.77 -28.74
CA SER A 7 -7.63 -4.83 -27.92
C SER A 7 -6.91 -3.49 -27.68
N VAL A 8 -5.61 -3.46 -27.95
CA VAL A 8 -4.75 -2.27 -27.94
C VAL A 8 -3.84 -2.29 -29.17
N ASN A 9 -3.75 -1.15 -29.86
CA ASN A 9 -2.83 -0.95 -30.98
C ASN A 9 -1.63 -0.08 -30.57
N ILE A 10 -0.47 -0.72 -30.37
CA ILE A 10 0.77 -0.04 -29.95
C ILE A 10 1.46 0.75 -31.07
N THR A 11 1.06 0.59 -32.33
CA THR A 11 1.60 1.41 -33.43
C THR A 11 0.96 2.79 -33.49
N GLU A 12 -0.20 2.98 -32.88
CA GLU A 12 -0.89 4.27 -32.79
C GLU A 12 -0.49 5.05 -31.53
N ALA A 13 -0.54 4.39 -30.36
CA ALA A 13 -0.19 5.01 -29.09
C ALA A 13 0.20 3.94 -28.04
N PHE A 14 1.05 4.32 -27.10
CA PHE A 14 1.36 3.47 -25.96
C PHE A 14 0.22 3.54 -24.91
N PRO A 15 -0.36 2.41 -24.49
CA PRO A 15 -1.56 2.37 -23.65
C PRO A 15 -1.28 2.56 -22.15
N TYR A 16 -2.26 3.10 -21.44
CA TYR A 16 -2.31 3.06 -19.98
C TYR A 16 -2.50 1.63 -19.45
N ILE A 17 -2.14 1.39 -18.18
CA ILE A 17 -2.30 0.07 -17.54
C ILE A 17 -3.78 -0.32 -17.54
N SER A 18 -4.64 0.62 -17.17
CA SER A 18 -6.10 0.46 -17.12
C SER A 18 -6.68 0.06 -18.47
N THR A 19 -6.19 0.66 -19.56
CA THR A 19 -6.64 0.35 -20.92
C THR A 19 -6.29 -1.10 -21.30
N CYS A 20 -5.10 -1.57 -20.92
CA CYS A 20 -4.67 -2.95 -21.14
C CYS A 20 -5.51 -3.97 -20.37
N GLY A 21 -6.02 -3.58 -19.20
CA GLY A 21 -6.86 -4.39 -18.31
C GLY A 21 -8.37 -4.18 -18.49
N SER A 22 -8.83 -3.53 -19.56
CA SER A 22 -10.25 -3.13 -19.65
C SER A 22 -11.18 -4.14 -20.34
N SER A 23 -10.66 -5.12 -21.08
CA SER A 23 -11.48 -6.07 -21.86
C SER A 23 -11.28 -7.52 -21.39
N PRO A 24 -12.33 -8.37 -21.38
CA PRO A 24 -12.14 -9.80 -21.09
C PRO A 24 -11.29 -10.50 -22.15
N PRO A 25 -10.46 -11.50 -21.77
CA PRO A 25 -10.23 -11.99 -20.40
C PRO A 25 -9.20 -11.16 -19.60
N GLN A 26 -8.57 -10.14 -20.19
CA GLN A 26 -7.52 -9.34 -19.52
C GLN A 26 -8.03 -8.68 -18.24
N SER A 27 -9.25 -8.14 -18.26
CA SER A 27 -9.87 -7.49 -17.11
C SER A 27 -10.08 -8.42 -15.92
N CYS A 28 -10.43 -9.69 -16.16
CA CYS A 28 -10.56 -10.68 -15.11
C CYS A 28 -9.22 -10.97 -14.44
N VAL A 29 -8.16 -11.16 -15.24
CA VAL A 29 -6.80 -11.40 -14.72
C VAL A 29 -6.29 -10.18 -13.96
N PHE A 30 -6.49 -8.98 -14.52
CA PHE A 30 -6.09 -7.72 -13.89
C PHE A 30 -6.78 -7.52 -12.54
N GLY A 31 -8.09 -7.76 -12.47
CA GLY A 31 -8.85 -7.69 -11.22
C GLY A 31 -8.38 -8.69 -10.17
N GLN A 32 -8.11 -9.94 -10.54
CA GLN A 32 -7.59 -10.95 -9.60
C GLN A 32 -6.22 -10.54 -9.02
N VAL A 33 -5.31 -10.08 -9.88
CA VAL A 33 -3.97 -9.64 -9.46
C VAL A 33 -4.05 -8.42 -8.54
N LEU A 34 -4.85 -7.40 -8.90
CA LEU A 34 -4.99 -6.21 -8.06
C LEU A 34 -5.73 -6.46 -6.75
N ASN A 35 -6.73 -7.34 -6.72
CA ASN A 35 -7.41 -7.71 -5.48
C ASN A 35 -6.50 -8.48 -4.53
N LEU A 36 -5.70 -9.43 -5.05
CA LEU A 36 -4.69 -10.12 -4.25
C LEU A 36 -3.63 -9.14 -3.74
N GLY A 37 -3.14 -8.25 -4.61
CA GLY A 37 -2.20 -7.19 -4.26
C GLY A 37 -2.76 -6.24 -3.19
N ALA A 38 -4.03 -5.86 -3.28
CA ALA A 38 -4.72 -5.01 -2.30
C ALA A 38 -4.79 -5.70 -0.92
N PHE A 39 -5.15 -6.98 -0.88
CA PHE A 39 -5.18 -7.74 0.38
C PHE A 39 -3.79 -7.82 1.02
N LEU A 40 -2.77 -8.21 0.24
CA LEU A 40 -1.39 -8.27 0.72
C LEU A 40 -0.87 -6.89 1.17
N GLY A 41 -1.19 -5.85 0.41
CA GLY A 41 -0.85 -4.46 0.74
C GLY A 41 -1.46 -4.02 2.07
N ALA A 42 -2.74 -4.33 2.31
CA ALA A 42 -3.40 -4.03 3.59
C ALA A 42 -2.74 -4.77 4.77
N VAL A 43 -2.39 -6.04 4.60
CA VAL A 43 -1.64 -6.83 5.61
C VAL A 43 -0.27 -6.18 5.88
N ILE A 44 0.48 -5.82 4.82
CA ILE A 44 1.78 -5.15 4.95
C ILE A 44 1.64 -3.81 5.71
N CYS A 45 0.64 -3.00 5.39
CA CYS A 45 0.38 -1.73 6.09
C CYS A 45 0.08 -1.95 7.57
N PHE A 46 -0.71 -2.96 7.91
CA PHE A 46 -1.01 -3.32 9.30
C PHE A 46 0.25 -3.80 10.04
N LEU A 47 1.03 -4.71 9.45
CA LEU A 47 2.29 -5.18 10.01
C LEU A 47 3.26 -4.01 10.24
N LYS A 48 3.33 -3.08 9.28
CA LYS A 48 4.20 -1.91 9.40
C LYS A 48 3.76 -0.97 10.53
N TYR A 49 2.46 -0.75 10.66
CA TYR A 49 1.90 0.02 11.77
C TYR A 49 2.26 -0.60 13.12
N GLN A 50 2.11 -1.92 13.26
CA GLN A 50 2.46 -2.61 14.50
C GLN A 50 3.97 -2.56 14.77
N GLN A 51 4.79 -2.80 13.75
CA GLN A 51 6.25 -2.70 13.87
C GLN A 51 6.70 -1.33 14.40
N VAL A 52 6.13 -0.23 13.91
CA VAL A 52 6.45 1.13 14.39
C VAL A 52 6.05 1.32 15.85
N ARG A 53 4.96 0.71 16.31
CA ARG A 53 4.56 0.73 17.72
C ARG A 53 5.49 -0.10 18.59
N ASP A 54 5.94 -1.24 18.12
CA ASP A 54 6.85 -2.12 18.87
C ASP A 54 8.22 -1.48 19.10
N TYR A 55 8.63 -0.57 18.21
CA TYR A 55 9.79 0.30 18.45
C TYR A 55 9.52 1.46 19.44
N GLY A 56 8.37 1.50 20.11
CA GLY A 56 8.00 2.51 21.10
C GLY A 56 7.45 3.82 20.51
N CYS A 57 7.15 3.87 19.21
CA CYS A 57 6.62 5.08 18.57
C CYS A 57 5.08 5.04 18.47
N HIS A 58 4.41 5.64 19.45
CA HIS A 58 2.95 5.78 19.51
C HIS A 58 2.44 7.08 18.86
N SER A 59 2.97 7.44 17.69
CA SER A 59 2.60 8.69 17.01
C SER A 59 1.25 8.58 16.30
N ARG A 60 0.44 9.66 16.35
CA ARG A 60 -0.75 9.82 15.51
C ARG A 60 -0.43 9.69 14.02
N LEU A 61 0.80 10.06 13.63
CA LEU A 61 1.28 9.95 12.25
C LEU A 61 1.39 8.48 11.80
N ASN A 62 1.66 7.54 12.72
CA ASN A 62 1.64 6.11 12.41
C ASN A 62 0.21 5.62 12.10
N LEU A 63 -0.79 6.08 12.86
CA LEU A 63 -2.20 5.77 12.59
C LEU A 63 -2.67 6.40 11.26
N VAL A 64 -2.31 7.65 10.99
CA VAL A 64 -2.59 8.28 9.69
C VAL A 64 -1.95 7.50 8.55
N GLY A 65 -0.72 7.02 8.73
CA GLY A 65 -0.06 6.12 7.80
C GLY A 65 -0.87 4.84 7.55
N LEU A 66 -1.34 4.17 8.60
CA LEU A 66 -2.19 2.99 8.44
C LEU A 66 -3.45 3.30 7.62
N ILE A 67 -4.14 4.41 7.92
CA ILE A 67 -5.35 4.82 7.19
C ILE A 67 -5.03 5.05 5.71
N PHE A 68 -3.96 5.77 5.38
CA PHE A 68 -3.53 5.97 3.98
C PHE A 68 -3.18 4.66 3.30
N GLY A 69 -2.50 3.74 3.99
CA GLY A 69 -2.19 2.41 3.45
C GLY A 69 -3.44 1.58 3.14
N LEU A 70 -4.43 1.59 4.03
CA LEU A 70 -5.71 0.91 3.81
C LEU A 70 -6.53 1.54 2.69
N LEU A 71 -6.55 2.87 2.60
CA LEU A 71 -7.20 3.58 1.48
C LEU A 71 -6.50 3.29 0.15
N CYS A 72 -5.17 3.20 0.13
CA CYS A 72 -4.40 2.79 -1.05
C CYS A 72 -4.80 1.37 -1.49
N ALA A 73 -4.86 0.41 -0.56
CA ALA A 73 -5.29 -0.96 -0.85
C ALA A 73 -6.74 -1.00 -1.39
N LEU A 74 -7.66 -0.25 -0.77
CA LEU A 74 -9.02 -0.11 -1.27
C LEU A 74 -9.04 0.46 -2.70
N GLY A 75 -8.25 1.50 -2.97
CA GLY A 75 -8.08 2.07 -4.30
C GLY A 75 -7.64 1.04 -5.34
N SER A 76 -6.63 0.22 -5.02
CA SER A 76 -6.17 -0.85 -5.90
C SER A 76 -7.28 -1.88 -6.19
N SER A 77 -8.08 -2.25 -5.20
CA SER A 77 -9.22 -3.15 -5.41
C SER A 77 -10.28 -2.50 -6.31
N ILE A 78 -10.61 -1.22 -6.09
CA ILE A 78 -11.56 -0.50 -6.96
C ILE A 78 -11.07 -0.48 -8.41
N VAL A 79 -9.81 -0.10 -8.66
CA VAL A 79 -9.20 -0.07 -10.02
C VAL A 79 -9.27 -1.44 -10.69
N GLY A 80 -9.04 -2.51 -9.94
CA GLY A 80 -9.06 -3.88 -10.46
C GLY A 80 -10.44 -4.37 -10.90
N ASN A 81 -11.52 -3.89 -10.27
CA ASN A 81 -12.87 -4.38 -10.53
C ASN A 81 -13.72 -3.42 -11.39
N PHE A 82 -13.45 -2.12 -11.32
CA PHE A 82 -14.15 -1.10 -12.10
C PHE A 82 -13.25 -0.66 -13.25
N GLN A 83 -13.46 -1.24 -14.43
CA GLN A 83 -12.63 -0.95 -15.61
C GLN A 83 -12.89 0.47 -16.12
N GLU A 84 -11.82 1.12 -16.58
CA GLU A 84 -11.85 2.45 -17.20
C GLU A 84 -12.93 2.55 -18.29
N LYS A 85 -12.99 1.56 -19.21
CA LYS A 85 -13.95 1.54 -20.31
C LYS A 85 -15.41 1.42 -19.88
N ASN A 86 -15.69 0.82 -18.72
CA ASN A 86 -17.06 0.48 -18.32
C ASN A 86 -17.62 1.41 -17.24
N GLN A 87 -16.78 1.87 -16.31
CA GLN A 87 -17.16 2.72 -15.17
C GLN A 87 -16.02 3.69 -14.82
N ILE A 88 -15.79 4.68 -15.69
CA ILE A 88 -14.66 5.62 -15.59
C ILE A 88 -14.64 6.41 -14.27
N GLU A 89 -15.77 6.93 -13.80
CA GLU A 89 -15.83 7.75 -12.58
C GLU A 89 -15.31 6.99 -11.36
N THR A 90 -15.81 5.76 -11.17
CA THR A 90 -15.37 4.87 -10.09
C THR A 90 -13.92 4.46 -10.27
N HIS A 91 -13.49 4.20 -11.51
CA HIS A 91 -12.11 3.87 -11.83
C HIS A 91 -11.16 4.99 -11.42
N LEU A 92 -11.49 6.25 -11.72
CA LEU A 92 -10.68 7.42 -11.38
C LEU A 92 -10.60 7.65 -9.87
N VAL A 93 -11.70 7.44 -9.14
CA VAL A 93 -11.67 7.45 -7.66
C VAL A 93 -10.71 6.38 -7.13
N GLY A 94 -10.78 5.17 -7.68
CA GLY A 94 -9.85 4.10 -7.35
C GLY A 94 -8.40 4.46 -7.65
N ALA A 95 -8.12 5.03 -8.82
CA ALA A 95 -6.79 5.42 -9.26
C ALA A 95 -6.21 6.53 -8.37
N PHE A 96 -7.02 7.52 -7.99
CA PHE A 96 -6.64 8.55 -7.03
C PHE A 96 -6.24 7.94 -5.68
N LEU A 97 -7.06 7.03 -5.13
CA LEU A 97 -6.76 6.36 -3.88
C LEU A 97 -5.50 5.49 -3.99
N ALA A 98 -5.34 4.72 -5.07
CA ALA A 98 -4.20 3.84 -5.26
C ALA A 98 -2.88 4.61 -5.42
N PHE A 99 -2.87 5.66 -6.25
CA PHE A 99 -1.64 6.37 -6.61
C PHE A 99 -1.34 7.54 -5.69
N VAL A 100 -2.27 8.49 -5.54
CA VAL A 100 -2.01 9.71 -4.77
C VAL A 100 -1.90 9.39 -3.28
N VAL A 101 -2.89 8.68 -2.73
CA VAL A 101 -2.86 8.31 -1.31
C VAL A 101 -1.75 7.28 -1.04
N GLY A 102 -1.43 6.41 -2.00
CA GLY A 102 -0.27 5.51 -1.94
C GLY A 102 1.07 6.25 -1.80
N ILE A 103 1.30 7.32 -2.58
CA ILE A 103 2.50 8.15 -2.45
C ILE A 103 2.55 8.87 -1.09
N LEU A 104 1.41 9.40 -0.62
CA LEU A 104 1.32 10.02 0.71
C LEU A 104 1.65 9.01 1.83
N TYR A 105 1.16 7.78 1.71
CA TYR A 105 1.53 6.69 2.62
C TYR A 105 3.05 6.49 2.65
N PHE A 106 3.72 6.42 1.50
CA PHE A 106 5.17 6.21 1.46
C PHE A 106 6.01 7.39 1.96
N TRP A 107 5.54 8.62 1.80
CA TRP A 107 6.15 9.77 2.47
C TRP A 107 6.05 9.68 3.99
N VAL A 108 4.88 9.32 4.51
CA VAL A 108 4.66 9.05 5.94
C VAL A 108 5.60 7.95 6.43
N GLN A 109 5.72 6.84 5.69
CA GLN A 109 6.60 5.73 6.04
C GLN A 109 8.08 6.13 6.00
N THR A 110 8.50 6.94 5.03
CA THR A 110 9.86 7.48 4.95
C THR A 110 10.19 8.32 6.18
N PHE A 111 9.28 9.21 6.60
CA PHE A 111 9.46 10.01 7.81
C PHE A 111 9.53 9.15 9.07
N LEU A 112 8.61 8.18 9.23
CA LEU A 112 8.61 7.26 10.37
C LEU A 112 9.90 6.43 10.43
N THR A 113 10.41 6.00 9.29
CA THR A 113 11.68 5.24 9.20
C THR A 113 12.84 6.06 9.77
N ASN A 114 12.92 7.35 9.41
CA ASN A 114 13.97 8.23 9.91
C ASN A 114 13.82 8.56 11.40
N ARG A 115 12.57 8.58 11.91
CA ARG A 115 12.28 8.81 13.34
C ARG A 115 12.61 7.62 14.22
N VAL A 116 12.19 6.43 13.79
CA VAL A 116 12.27 5.22 14.60
C VAL A 116 13.64 4.56 14.51
N LYS A 117 14.38 4.81 13.42
CA LYS A 117 15.67 4.15 13.12
C LYS A 117 15.57 2.65 13.34
N PRO A 118 14.89 1.93 12.43
CA PRO A 118 14.68 0.49 12.56
C PRO A 118 15.98 -0.21 12.96
N ARG A 119 15.92 -1.01 14.02
CA ARG A 119 17.08 -1.80 14.48
C ARG A 119 17.53 -2.81 13.41
N HIS A 120 16.63 -3.13 12.49
CA HIS A 120 16.79 -4.09 11.41
C HIS A 120 16.58 -3.39 10.07
N GLY A 121 17.45 -3.72 9.12
CA GLY A 121 17.55 -3.03 7.84
C GLY A 121 18.83 -2.22 7.73
N GLY A 122 19.51 -2.33 6.58
CA GLY A 122 20.74 -1.57 6.36
C GLY A 122 20.48 -0.06 6.36
N TRP A 123 21.51 0.71 6.71
CA TRP A 123 21.54 2.18 6.62
C TRP A 123 21.07 2.74 5.26
N TRP A 124 21.16 1.94 4.19
CA TRP A 124 20.70 2.28 2.84
C TRP A 124 19.18 2.33 2.66
N ILE A 125 18.38 1.68 3.52
CA ILE A 125 16.93 1.56 3.31
C ILE A 125 16.23 2.91 3.41
N GLY A 126 16.60 3.74 4.38
CA GLY A 126 16.03 5.08 4.56
C GLY A 126 16.23 5.96 3.32
N PRO A 127 17.48 6.18 2.87
CA PRO A 127 17.77 6.90 1.64
C PRO A 127 17.09 6.31 0.40
N LEU A 128 17.10 4.99 0.24
CA LEU A 128 16.45 4.32 -0.89
C LEU A 128 14.94 4.58 -0.93
N ARG A 129 14.27 4.45 0.22
CA ARG A 129 12.82 4.70 0.35
C ARG A 129 12.48 6.17 0.07
N PHE A 130 13.31 7.10 0.54
CA PHE A 130 13.16 8.52 0.24
C PHE A 130 13.29 8.78 -1.27
N SER A 131 14.36 8.28 -1.90
CA SER A 131 14.60 8.46 -3.34
C SER A 131 13.48 7.87 -4.19
N LEU A 132 12.98 6.67 -3.85
CA LEU A 132 11.85 6.06 -4.54
C LEU A 132 10.55 6.84 -4.32
N SER A 133 10.28 7.35 -3.11
CA SER A 133 9.08 8.18 -2.84
C SER A 133 9.11 9.50 -3.62
N PHE A 134 10.28 10.11 -3.72
CA PHE A 134 10.50 11.30 -4.54
C PHE A 134 10.30 11.00 -6.02
N CYS A 135 10.91 9.93 -6.53
CA CYS A 135 10.76 9.48 -7.92
C CYS A 135 9.30 9.16 -8.27
N GLY A 136 8.57 8.46 -7.38
CA GLY A 136 7.14 8.21 -7.53
C GLY A 136 6.31 9.50 -7.56
N SER A 137 6.64 10.48 -6.70
CA SER A 137 5.97 11.79 -6.73
C SER A 137 6.20 12.53 -8.06
N ALA A 138 7.42 12.46 -8.59
CA ALA A 138 7.76 13.05 -9.88
C ALA A 138 6.99 12.37 -11.03
N PHE A 139 6.92 11.04 -11.06
CA PHE A 139 6.13 10.32 -12.06
C PHE A 139 4.64 10.60 -11.95
N LEU A 140 4.08 10.69 -10.74
CA LEU A 140 2.68 11.07 -10.53
C LEU A 140 2.38 12.44 -11.12
N ILE A 141 3.21 13.44 -10.84
CA ILE A 141 3.06 14.79 -11.41
C ILE A 141 3.22 14.75 -12.93
N ALA A 142 4.23 14.04 -13.44
CA ALA A 142 4.49 13.93 -14.87
C ALA A 142 3.30 13.30 -15.62
N THR A 143 2.73 12.19 -15.13
CA THR A 143 1.55 11.55 -15.73
C THR A 143 0.40 12.54 -15.87
N ILE A 144 0.10 13.31 -14.81
CA ILE A 144 -0.99 14.30 -14.81
C ILE A 144 -0.71 15.43 -15.80
N VAL A 145 0.50 16.03 -15.74
CA VAL A 145 0.87 17.15 -16.63
C VAL A 145 0.84 16.71 -18.10
N LEU A 146 1.47 15.57 -18.42
CA LEU A 146 1.53 15.05 -19.79
C LEU A 146 0.13 14.68 -20.32
N PHE A 147 -0.76 14.18 -19.46
CA PHE A 147 -2.15 13.93 -19.83
C PHE A 147 -2.84 15.22 -20.29
N PHE A 148 -2.72 16.30 -19.52
CA PHE A 148 -3.31 17.60 -19.89
C PHE A 148 -2.65 18.24 -21.12
N LEU A 149 -1.39 17.93 -21.38
CA LEU A 149 -0.70 18.31 -22.62
C LEU A 149 -1.06 17.44 -23.83
N LYS A 150 -1.98 16.46 -23.67
CA LYS A 150 -2.40 15.50 -24.71
C LYS A 150 -1.26 14.60 -25.22
N LEU A 151 -0.21 14.45 -24.42
CA LEU A 151 0.90 13.53 -24.64
C LEU A 151 0.59 12.19 -23.97
N HIS A 152 -0.39 11.48 -24.53
CA HIS A 152 -1.00 10.31 -23.90
C HIS A 152 -0.02 9.14 -23.74
N SER A 153 0.85 8.89 -24.72
CA SER A 153 1.83 7.80 -24.66
C SER A 153 2.88 8.07 -23.58
N GLU A 154 3.33 9.31 -23.49
CA GLU A 154 4.32 9.79 -22.52
C GLU A 154 3.75 9.74 -21.10
N SER A 155 2.50 10.19 -20.95
CA SER A 155 1.74 10.08 -19.71
C SER A 155 1.58 8.61 -19.27
N ALA A 156 1.29 7.71 -20.20
CA ALA A 156 1.19 6.29 -19.94
C ALA A 156 2.54 5.69 -19.50
N TYR A 157 3.68 6.05 -20.12
CA TYR A 157 4.99 5.61 -19.62
C TYR A 157 5.23 6.03 -18.17
N CYS A 158 4.88 7.26 -17.80
CA CYS A 158 4.98 7.73 -16.43
C CYS A 158 4.06 6.98 -15.47
N GLU A 159 2.84 6.61 -15.89
CA GLU A 159 1.91 5.81 -15.06
C GLU A 159 2.49 4.41 -14.79
N TRP A 160 3.00 3.75 -15.84
CA TRP A 160 3.66 2.46 -15.69
C TRP A 160 4.86 2.52 -14.74
N ALA A 161 5.70 3.55 -14.89
CA ALA A 161 6.84 3.77 -14.01
C ALA A 161 6.39 4.02 -12.56
N LEU A 162 5.35 4.83 -12.34
CA LEU A 162 4.76 5.08 -11.04
C LEU A 162 4.28 3.78 -10.37
N ALA A 163 3.54 2.94 -11.09
CA ALA A 163 3.06 1.66 -10.57
C ALA A 163 4.22 0.75 -10.15
N MET A 164 5.27 0.67 -10.97
CA MET A 164 6.47 -0.12 -10.63
C MET A 164 7.20 0.42 -9.41
N VAL A 165 7.31 1.75 -9.27
CA VAL A 165 7.90 2.38 -8.08
C VAL A 165 7.09 2.04 -6.82
N LEU A 166 5.76 2.07 -6.88
CA LEU A 166 4.91 1.69 -5.75
C LEU A 166 5.07 0.21 -5.39
N PHE A 167 5.13 -0.69 -6.38
CA PHE A 167 5.40 -2.11 -6.12
C PHE A 167 6.78 -2.33 -5.48
N LEU A 168 7.81 -1.62 -5.94
CA LEU A 168 9.14 -1.68 -5.33
C LEU A 168 9.13 -1.14 -3.89
N LEU A 169 8.41 -0.05 -3.63
CA LEU A 169 8.26 0.52 -2.30
C LEU A 169 7.53 -0.43 -1.32
N PHE A 170 6.46 -1.10 -1.77
CA PHE A 170 5.81 -2.15 -1.00
C PHE A 170 6.73 -3.37 -0.81
N GLY A 171 7.42 -3.80 -1.86
CA GLY A 171 8.37 -4.91 -1.82
C GLY A 171 9.55 -4.65 -0.87
N LEU A 172 9.96 -3.38 -0.71
CA LEU A 172 11.02 -3.00 0.22
C LEU A 172 10.66 -3.30 1.69
N PHE A 173 9.38 -3.42 2.04
CA PHE A 173 8.97 -3.88 3.38
C PHE A 173 9.34 -5.34 3.65
N ALA A 174 9.59 -6.16 2.64
CA ALA A 174 10.11 -7.51 2.85
C ALA A 174 11.46 -7.48 3.61
N VAL A 175 12.29 -6.45 3.37
CA VAL A 175 13.55 -6.25 4.11
C VAL A 175 13.28 -5.83 5.55
N ASP A 176 12.29 -4.98 5.78
CA ASP A 176 11.88 -4.55 7.13
C ASP A 176 11.32 -5.72 7.96
N PHE A 177 10.71 -6.71 7.31
CA PHE A 177 10.06 -7.86 7.94
C PHE A 177 10.89 -9.14 7.96
N TRP A 178 12.01 -9.18 7.24
CA TRP A 178 12.85 -10.38 7.08
C TRP A 178 13.22 -11.06 8.41
N HIS A 179 13.39 -10.28 9.47
CA HIS A 179 13.77 -10.78 10.79
C HIS A 179 12.58 -11.14 11.71
N MET A 180 11.33 -10.87 11.30
CA MET A 180 10.14 -11.18 12.11
C MET A 180 9.74 -12.67 12.08
N GLY A 181 10.51 -13.51 11.37
CA GLY A 181 10.29 -14.96 11.27
C GLY A 181 10.49 -15.76 12.56
N THR A 182 10.72 -15.11 13.72
CA THR A 182 10.98 -15.78 15.01
C THR A 182 10.12 -15.24 16.16
N CYS A 183 8.99 -14.59 15.89
CA CYS A 183 8.08 -14.13 16.94
C CYS A 183 6.74 -14.88 16.90
N SER A 184 6.54 -15.75 17.89
CA SER A 184 5.22 -16.29 18.23
C SER A 184 4.27 -15.13 18.54
N VAL A 185 3.09 -15.12 17.91
CA VAL A 185 2.02 -14.21 18.26
C VAL A 185 1.51 -14.61 19.65
N HIS A 186 2.03 -13.97 20.70
CA HIS A 186 1.45 -14.07 22.03
C HIS A 186 0.21 -13.17 22.08
N VAL A 187 -0.96 -13.77 21.99
CA VAL A 187 -2.23 -13.11 22.32
C VAL A 187 -2.23 -12.89 23.84
N TYR A 188 -1.91 -11.67 24.29
CA TYR A 188 -2.12 -11.29 25.68
C TYR A 188 -3.62 -11.13 25.91
N HIS A 189 -4.23 -12.13 26.55
CA HIS A 189 -5.63 -12.10 26.95
C HIS A 189 -5.79 -11.27 28.23
N GLN A 190 -5.60 -9.95 28.14
CA GLN A 190 -5.62 -9.03 29.29
C GLN A 190 -6.93 -9.05 30.09
N ARG A 191 -8.01 -9.62 29.54
CA ARG A 191 -9.33 -9.68 30.17
C ARG A 191 -9.53 -10.85 31.15
N ALA A 192 -8.72 -11.91 31.07
CA ALA A 192 -8.84 -13.06 31.98
C ALA A 192 -8.13 -12.80 33.32
N ASP A 193 -6.96 -12.14 33.27
CA ASP A 193 -6.12 -11.93 34.46
C ASP A 193 -6.69 -10.88 35.42
N GLN A 194 -7.32 -9.81 34.91
CA GLN A 194 -7.98 -8.81 35.76
C GLN A 194 -9.20 -9.40 36.48
N ALA A 195 -10.02 -10.20 35.81
CA ALA A 195 -11.18 -10.86 36.44
C ALA A 195 -10.75 -11.92 37.47
N ALA A 196 -9.65 -12.62 37.24
CA ALA A 196 -9.10 -13.59 38.19
C ALA A 196 -8.47 -12.92 39.43
N GLN A 197 -7.78 -11.79 39.25
CA GLN A 197 -7.23 -11.00 40.35
C GLN A 197 -8.34 -10.38 41.22
N ASP A 198 -9.36 -9.79 40.60
CA ASP A 198 -10.49 -9.20 41.33
C ASP A 198 -11.25 -10.26 42.15
N MET A 199 -11.43 -11.47 41.60
CA MET A 199 -12.09 -12.59 42.28
C MET A 199 -11.29 -13.14 43.46
N GLN A 200 -9.96 -13.14 43.39
CA GLN A 200 -9.08 -13.53 44.51
C GLN A 200 -9.05 -12.49 45.62
N THR A 201 -9.06 -11.19 45.30
CA THR A 201 -9.15 -10.13 46.31
C THR A 201 -10.50 -10.10 47.03
N SER A 202 -11.59 -10.47 46.34
CA SER A 202 -12.92 -10.53 46.95
C SER A 202 -13.11 -11.72 47.90
N THR A 203 -12.33 -12.79 47.79
CA THR A 203 -12.41 -13.97 48.68
C THR A 203 -11.57 -13.82 49.95
N GLN A 204 -10.54 -12.97 49.96
CA GLN A 204 -9.70 -12.73 51.14
C GLN A 204 -10.24 -11.66 52.10
N THR A 205 -11.31 -10.95 51.74
CA THR A 205 -11.84 -9.80 52.50
C THR A 205 -13.13 -10.09 53.27
N LEU A 206 -13.55 -11.35 53.37
CA LEU A 206 -14.65 -11.77 54.26
C LEU A 206 -14.08 -12.20 55.61
N PRO A 207 -14.14 -11.35 56.66
CA PRO A 207 -13.83 -11.79 58.02
C PRO A 207 -14.94 -12.71 58.52
N LEU A 208 -14.54 -13.86 59.06
CA LEU A 208 -15.37 -14.77 59.86
C LEU A 208 -15.60 -14.19 61.26
#